data_AF-A0A6A7LHY1-F1
#
_entry.id   AF-A0A6A7LHY1-F1
#
_cell.length_a   1.000
_cell.length_b   1.000
_cell.length_c   1.000
_cell.angle_alpha   90.00
_cell.angle_beta   90.00
_cell.angle_gamma   90.00
#
_symmetry.space_group_name_H-M   'P 1'
#
loop_
_entity.id
_entity.type
_entity.pdbx_description
1 polymer ?
#
loop_
_entity_poly.entity_id
_entity_poly.type
_entity_poly.pdbx_seq_one_letter_code
_entity_poly.pdbx_strand_id
1 'polypeptide(L)'
;MQLDYGCDFGETIEALTITFSALLQELRSNIDYNRQVLESSLRANPGVAYQKVNEITRFVGSRYYLNLQIHFPDHRRVSVIDSYGTENLGIIFDKHRKRFPIERETIKQKALEMFPASKADDAYMYEGKEGVRITFAEGRLEILPGSIHLWCNVEKDGVKEFVDWLFENVYNFSNPH
;
A
#
# COMPACT_ATOMS: atom_id res chain seq x y z
N MET A 1 -2.48 -53.94 -26.69
CA MET A 1 -2.02 -53.40 -25.40
C MET A 1 -1.44 -52.04 -25.69
N GLN A 2 -2.26 -51.01 -25.50
CA GLN A 2 -1.99 -49.62 -25.82
C GLN A 2 -1.96 -48.90 -24.48
N LEU A 3 -0.85 -48.25 -24.15
CA LEU A 3 -0.74 -47.36 -23.01
C LEU A 3 -0.22 -46.03 -23.55
N ASP A 4 -1.17 -45.13 -23.81
CA ASP A 4 -0.94 -43.70 -23.91
C ASP A 4 -0.46 -43.18 -22.55
N TYR A 5 0.74 -42.60 -22.52
CA TYR A 5 1.14 -41.68 -21.46
C TYR A 5 1.11 -40.26 -22.02
N GLY A 6 -0.09 -39.71 -22.12
CA GLY A 6 -0.29 -38.27 -22.24
C GLY A 6 0.06 -37.62 -20.90
N CYS A 7 1.12 -36.83 -20.86
CA CYS A 7 1.39 -35.93 -19.75
C CYS A 7 1.06 -34.52 -20.23
N ASP A 8 -0.20 -34.14 -20.03
CA ASP A 8 -0.70 -32.78 -20.21
C ASP A 8 -0.29 -31.97 -18.96
N PHE A 9 0.88 -31.34 -19.01
CA PHE A 9 1.26 -30.33 -18.02
C PHE A 9 0.79 -28.96 -18.50
N GLY A 10 -0.53 -28.77 -18.47
CA GLY A 10 -1.17 -27.47 -18.47
C GLY A 10 -1.23 -26.90 -17.06
N GLU A 11 -0.09 -26.75 -16.36
CA GLU A 11 -0.04 -25.86 -15.20
C GLU A 11 0.06 -24.43 -15.74
N THR A 12 -1.10 -23.81 -15.92
CA THR A 12 -1.18 -22.36 -16.01
C THR A 12 -0.64 -21.84 -14.68
N ILE A 13 0.57 -21.27 -14.68
CA ILE A 13 1.02 -20.48 -13.54
C ILE A 13 -0.03 -19.38 -13.39
N GLU A 14 -0.90 -19.49 -12.40
CA GLU A 14 -1.66 -18.33 -11.93
C GLU A 14 -0.60 -17.30 -11.57
N ALA A 15 -0.43 -16.29 -12.43
CA ALA A 15 0.35 -15.13 -12.10
C ALA A 15 -0.25 -14.61 -10.79
N LEU A 16 0.53 -14.65 -9.71
CA LEU A 16 0.11 -14.12 -8.43
C LEU A 16 -0.25 -12.66 -8.63
N THR A 17 -1.55 -12.36 -8.62
CA THR A 17 -2.03 -10.98 -8.69
C THR A 17 -1.52 -10.26 -7.45
N ILE A 18 -0.61 -9.32 -7.64
CA ILE A 18 -0.08 -8.52 -6.54
C ILE A 18 -1.13 -7.46 -6.17
N THR A 19 -1.66 -7.59 -4.95
CA THR A 19 -2.65 -6.65 -4.39
C THR A 19 -2.06 -5.90 -3.20
N PHE A 20 -2.60 -4.72 -2.91
CA PHE A 20 -2.31 -4.01 -1.68
C PHE A 20 -2.74 -4.83 -0.46
N SER A 21 -3.85 -5.54 -0.55
CA SER A 21 -4.31 -6.45 0.50
C SER A 21 -3.26 -7.52 0.85
N ALA A 22 -2.63 -8.15 -0.15
CA ALA A 22 -1.56 -9.12 0.06
C ALA A 22 -0.30 -8.48 0.66
N LEU A 23 0.12 -7.32 0.13
CA LEU A 23 1.24 -6.53 0.66
C LEU A 23 1.04 -6.18 2.14
N LEU A 24 -0.16 -5.74 2.49
CA LEU A 24 -0.52 -5.34 3.85
C LEU A 24 -0.56 -6.53 4.81
N GLN A 25 -1.10 -7.67 4.35
CA GLN A 25 -1.09 -8.92 5.11
C GLN A 25 0.34 -9.36 5.41
N GLU A 26 1.23 -9.32 4.41
CA GLU A 26 2.63 -9.67 4.60
C GLU A 26 3.35 -8.71 5.55
N LEU A 27 3.09 -7.40 5.44
CA LEU A 27 3.61 -6.40 6.37
C LEU A 27 3.24 -6.74 7.81
N ARG A 28 1.98 -7.08 8.05
CA ARG A 28 1.47 -7.44 9.38
C ARG A 28 2.10 -8.71 9.90
N SER A 29 2.15 -9.76 9.10
CA SER A 29 2.80 -11.01 9.50
C SER A 29 4.26 -10.78 9.89
N ASN A 30 4.98 -9.91 9.19
CA ASN A 30 6.36 -9.57 9.55
C ASN A 30 6.44 -8.71 10.83
N ILE A 31 5.52 -7.77 11.04
CA ILE A 31 5.47 -6.99 12.28
C ILE A 31 5.17 -7.91 13.47
N ASP A 32 4.17 -8.78 13.35
CA ASP A 32 3.77 -9.72 14.41
C ASP A 32 4.89 -10.74 14.71
N TYR A 33 5.54 -11.26 13.68
CA TYR A 33 6.72 -12.13 13.84
C TYR A 33 7.84 -11.43 14.63
N ASN A 34 8.01 -10.12 14.46
CA ASN A 34 9.01 -9.32 15.16
C ASN A 34 8.49 -8.63 16.42
N ARG A 35 7.25 -8.91 16.88
CA ARG A 35 6.58 -8.16 17.95
C ARG A 35 7.41 -8.07 19.23
N GLN A 36 7.95 -9.18 19.72
CA GLN A 36 8.76 -9.21 20.95
C GLN A 36 10.03 -8.35 20.83
N VAL A 37 10.64 -8.31 19.65
CA VAL A 37 11.81 -7.48 19.36
C VAL A 37 11.43 -6.00 19.32
N LEU A 38 10.29 -5.66 18.71
CA LEU A 38 9.76 -4.30 18.68
C LEU A 38 9.42 -3.79 20.08
N GLU A 39 8.76 -4.61 20.91
CA GLU A 39 8.47 -4.29 22.31
C GLU A 39 9.73 -4.06 23.14
N SER A 40 10.74 -4.92 22.97
CA SER A 40 12.03 -4.78 23.65
C SER A 40 12.78 -3.54 23.19
N SER A 41 12.74 -3.24 21.89
CA SER A 41 13.32 -2.03 21.31
C SER A 41 12.64 -0.77 21.84
N LEU A 42 11.31 -0.79 21.95
CA LEU A 42 10.52 0.34 22.45
C LEU A 42 10.82 0.64 23.93
N ARG A 43 10.95 -0.40 24.76
CA ARG A 43 11.36 -0.27 26.17
C ARG A 43 12.76 0.34 26.30
N ALA A 44 13.66 0.02 25.39
CA ALA A 44 15.01 0.56 25.39
C ALA A 44 15.05 2.03 24.90
N ASN A 45 14.51 2.29 23.71
CA ASN A 45 14.45 3.60 23.09
C ASN A 45 13.44 3.62 21.91
N PRO A 46 12.45 4.53 21.89
CA PRO A 46 11.50 4.65 20.78
C PRO A 46 12.14 4.81 19.39
N GLY A 47 13.29 5.46 19.30
CA GLY A 47 14.05 5.59 18.06
C GLY A 47 14.56 4.25 17.50
N VAL A 48 14.88 3.28 18.37
CA VAL A 48 15.30 1.94 17.95
C VAL A 48 14.09 1.15 17.43
N ALA A 49 12.94 1.24 18.11
CA ALA A 49 11.69 0.65 17.60
C ALA A 49 11.28 1.26 16.25
N TYR A 50 11.40 2.58 16.10
CA TYR A 50 11.18 3.29 14.84
C TYR A 50 12.11 2.79 13.73
N GLN A 51 13.40 2.60 14.01
CA GLN A 51 14.34 2.05 13.02
C GLN A 51 13.97 0.62 12.62
N LYS A 52 13.61 -0.22 13.60
CA LYS A 52 13.26 -1.62 13.37
C LYS A 52 11.98 -1.78 12.56
N VAL A 53 10.93 -1.02 12.87
CA VAL A 53 9.69 -1.08 12.08
C VAL A 53 9.94 -0.62 10.65
N ASN A 54 10.72 0.44 10.42
CA ASN A 54 11.07 0.89 9.07
C ASN A 54 11.98 -0.09 8.31
N GLU A 55 12.81 -0.87 9.01
CA GLU A 55 13.56 -1.98 8.41
C GLU A 55 12.61 -3.06 7.90
N ILE A 56 11.66 -3.50 8.73
CA ILE A 56 10.63 -4.49 8.38
C ILE A 56 9.80 -4.00 7.20
N THR A 57 9.33 -2.75 7.24
CA THR A 57 8.54 -2.16 6.16
C THR A 57 9.30 -2.13 4.84
N ARG A 58 10.58 -1.75 4.84
CA ARG A 58 11.41 -1.73 3.63
C ARG A 58 11.69 -3.14 3.11
N PHE A 59 11.93 -4.10 4.00
CA PHE A 59 12.10 -5.50 3.63
C PHE A 59 10.88 -6.01 2.87
N VAL A 60 9.68 -5.82 3.43
CA VAL A 60 8.43 -6.24 2.78
C VAL A 60 8.25 -5.52 1.45
N GLY A 61 8.38 -4.18 1.42
CA GLY A 61 8.25 -3.44 0.16
C GLY A 61 9.20 -3.92 -0.95
N SER A 62 10.45 -4.26 -0.59
CA SER A 62 11.45 -4.73 -1.55
C SER A 62 11.07 -6.04 -2.24
N ARG A 63 10.32 -6.92 -1.57
CA ARG A 63 9.82 -8.18 -2.17
C ARG A 63 8.80 -7.97 -3.27
N TYR A 64 8.16 -6.80 -3.28
CA TYR A 64 7.21 -6.38 -4.29
C TYR A 64 7.85 -5.38 -5.27
N TYR A 65 9.14 -5.10 -5.20
CA TYR A 65 9.80 -4.07 -6.02
C TYR A 65 9.21 -2.65 -5.85
N LEU A 66 8.71 -2.33 -4.66
CA LEU A 66 8.21 -0.99 -4.30
C LEU A 66 8.95 -0.44 -3.08
N ASN A 67 8.83 0.87 -2.86
CA ASN A 67 9.26 1.49 -1.61
C ASN A 67 8.03 1.70 -0.72
N LEU A 68 7.90 0.85 0.30
CA LEU A 68 6.87 0.91 1.32
C LEU A 68 7.38 1.70 2.53
N GLN A 69 6.53 2.55 3.08
CA GLN A 69 6.85 3.44 4.19
C GLN A 69 5.74 3.41 5.23
N ILE A 70 6.13 3.50 6.50
CA ILE A 70 5.23 3.81 7.61
C ILE A 70 5.60 5.19 8.13
N HIS A 71 4.61 6.06 8.25
CA HIS A 71 4.78 7.40 8.79
C HIS A 71 4.20 7.50 10.19
N PHE A 72 4.84 8.33 11.02
CA PHE A 72 4.37 8.67 12.35
C PHE A 72 4.21 10.20 12.46
N PRO A 73 3.15 10.78 11.86
CA PRO A 73 2.91 12.24 11.93
C PRO A 73 2.90 12.76 13.37
N ASP A 74 2.34 11.95 14.27
CA ASP A 74 2.54 12.10 15.70
C ASP A 74 3.57 11.05 16.18
N HIS A 75 4.76 11.51 16.54
CA HIS A 75 5.87 10.67 17.00
C HIS A 75 5.51 9.81 18.23
N ARG A 76 4.53 10.21 19.02
CA ARG A 76 4.04 9.42 20.16
C ARG A 76 3.41 8.11 19.71
N ARG A 77 2.92 8.04 18.47
CA ARG A 77 2.34 6.79 17.92
C ARG A 77 3.36 5.70 17.68
N VAL A 78 4.66 6.02 17.66
CA VAL A 78 5.71 5.00 17.68
C VAL A 78 5.58 4.08 18.90
N SER A 79 5.02 4.53 20.03
CA SER A 79 4.84 3.63 21.19
C SER A 79 3.62 2.70 21.09
N VAL A 80 2.83 2.78 20.02
CA VAL A 80 1.61 1.99 19.83
C VAL A 80 1.87 0.94 18.74
N ILE A 81 2.48 -0.20 19.12
CA ILE A 81 2.88 -1.26 18.18
C ILE A 81 1.71 -1.77 17.34
N ASP A 82 0.51 -1.87 17.92
CA ASP A 82 -0.69 -2.32 17.21
C ASP A 82 -1.13 -1.35 16.08
N SER A 83 -0.59 -0.13 16.03
CA SER A 83 -0.82 0.80 14.92
C SER A 83 0.11 0.57 13.73
N TYR A 84 1.17 -0.22 13.89
CA TYR A 84 2.13 -0.45 12.83
C TYR A 84 1.47 -1.26 11.71
N GLY A 85 1.53 -0.76 10.46
CA GLY A 85 0.89 -1.43 9.33
C GLY A 85 -0.63 -1.38 9.37
N THR A 86 -1.23 -0.45 10.13
CA THR A 86 -2.69 -0.22 10.12
C THR A 86 -3.08 1.19 9.71
N GLU A 87 -2.11 2.11 9.62
CA GLU A 87 -2.36 3.50 9.25
C GLU A 87 -1.09 4.19 8.73
N ASN A 88 -1.28 5.35 8.10
CA ASN A 88 -0.20 6.27 7.72
C ASN A 88 0.87 5.60 6.84
N LEU A 89 0.44 4.95 5.76
CA LEU A 89 1.32 4.23 4.85
C LEU A 89 1.67 5.07 3.61
N GLY A 90 2.91 4.94 3.15
CA GLY A 90 3.36 5.48 1.86
C GLY A 90 3.81 4.36 0.93
N ILE A 91 3.42 4.42 -0.33
CA ILE A 91 3.83 3.44 -1.35
C ILE A 91 4.34 4.20 -2.55
N ILE A 92 5.57 3.92 -2.97
CA ILE A 92 6.19 4.51 -4.15
C ILE A 92 6.49 3.39 -5.14
N PHE A 93 5.86 3.46 -6.31
CA PHE A 93 6.02 2.55 -7.43
C PHE A 93 7.11 3.05 -8.38
N ASP A 94 7.00 4.31 -8.80
CA ASP A 94 7.99 4.99 -9.65
C ASP A 94 8.01 6.49 -9.36
N LYS A 95 9.03 6.95 -8.63
CA LYS A 95 9.19 8.37 -8.28
C LYS A 95 9.34 9.31 -9.50
N HIS A 96 9.63 8.78 -10.68
CA HIS A 96 9.83 9.54 -11.91
C HIS A 96 8.55 9.68 -12.74
N ARG A 97 7.49 8.93 -12.43
CA ARG A 97 6.21 9.02 -13.14
C ARG A 97 5.52 10.35 -12.86
N LYS A 98 5.20 11.09 -13.92
CA LYS A 98 4.64 12.46 -13.84
C LYS A 98 3.17 12.59 -14.23
N ARG A 99 2.59 11.57 -14.87
CA ARG A 99 1.21 11.58 -15.37
C ARG A 99 0.52 10.26 -15.07
N PHE A 100 -0.77 10.34 -14.74
CA PHE A 100 -1.59 9.15 -14.60
C PHE A 100 -1.78 8.45 -15.96
N PRO A 101 -1.94 7.11 -15.97
CA PRO A 101 -2.25 6.37 -17.20
C PRO A 101 -3.72 6.49 -17.59
N ILE A 102 -4.57 6.93 -16.66
CA ILE A 102 -6.00 7.14 -16.81
C ILE A 102 -6.35 8.57 -16.40
N GLU A 103 -7.54 9.03 -16.76
CA GLU A 103 -7.99 10.36 -16.36
C GLU A 103 -8.14 10.45 -14.84
N ARG A 104 -7.72 11.58 -14.25
CA ARG A 104 -7.90 11.84 -12.82
C ARG A 104 -9.36 11.72 -12.40
N GLU A 105 -10.26 12.12 -13.28
CA GLU A 105 -11.68 12.12 -12.99
C GLU A 105 -12.25 10.71 -12.84
N THR A 106 -11.67 9.72 -13.52
CA THR A 106 -11.95 8.29 -13.27
C THR A 106 -11.54 7.88 -11.85
N ILE A 107 -10.37 8.32 -11.38
CA ILE A 107 -9.89 8.03 -10.02
C ILE A 107 -10.83 8.66 -8.98
N LYS A 108 -11.23 9.92 -9.19
CA LYS A 108 -12.13 10.64 -8.28
C LYS A 108 -13.53 10.01 -8.25
N GLN A 109 -14.10 9.67 -9.40
CA GLN A 109 -15.40 8.98 -9.48
C GLN A 109 -15.35 7.64 -8.76
N LYS A 110 -14.31 6.84 -8.98
CA LYS A 110 -14.14 5.56 -8.29
C LYS A 110 -14.04 5.73 -6.76
N ALA A 111 -13.34 6.76 -6.30
CA ALA A 111 -13.27 7.08 -4.88
C ALA A 111 -14.64 7.47 -4.32
N LEU A 112 -15.44 8.27 -5.03
CA LEU A 112 -16.77 8.68 -4.59
C LEU A 112 -17.77 7.51 -4.54
N GLU A 113 -17.63 6.53 -5.42
CA GLU A 113 -18.40 5.28 -5.37
C GLU A 113 -18.10 4.47 -4.10
N MET A 114 -16.83 4.39 -3.72
CA MET A 114 -16.37 3.59 -2.57
C MET A 114 -16.49 4.34 -1.24
N PHE A 115 -16.43 5.67 -1.26
CA PHE A 115 -16.53 6.54 -0.10
C PHE A 115 -17.62 7.61 -0.32
N PRO A 116 -18.93 7.27 -0.17
CA PRO A 116 -20.03 8.17 -0.50
C PRO A 116 -20.04 9.50 0.27
N ALA A 117 -19.45 9.53 1.47
CA ALA A 117 -19.31 10.73 2.30
C ALA A 117 -17.89 11.34 2.23
N SER A 118 -17.28 11.32 1.04
CA SER A 118 -15.95 11.87 0.81
C SER A 118 -15.96 13.07 -0.15
N LYS A 119 -14.83 13.77 -0.20
CA LYS A 119 -14.54 14.81 -1.19
C LYS A 119 -13.34 14.39 -2.01
N ALA A 120 -13.44 14.52 -3.33
CA ALA A 120 -12.36 14.23 -4.27
C ALA A 120 -11.94 15.52 -4.99
N ASP A 121 -10.70 15.96 -4.77
CA ASP A 121 -10.16 17.19 -5.34
C ASP A 121 -8.88 16.89 -6.14
N ASP A 122 -8.50 17.81 -7.04
CA ASP A 122 -7.13 17.81 -7.55
C ASP A 122 -6.15 18.13 -6.40
N ALA A 123 -5.05 17.37 -6.31
CA ALA A 123 -3.97 17.61 -5.35
C ALA A 123 -2.81 18.38 -5.98
N TYR A 124 -2.02 19.04 -5.13
CA TYR A 124 -0.97 20.01 -5.48
C TYR A 124 -0.16 19.66 -6.74
N MET A 125 -0.15 20.59 -7.69
CA MET A 125 0.69 20.57 -8.89
C MET A 125 2.10 21.08 -8.59
N TYR A 126 2.92 20.33 -7.82
CA TYR A 126 4.35 20.67 -7.70
C TYR A 126 5.13 20.03 -8.86
N GLU A 127 5.97 20.83 -9.55
CA GLU A 127 6.76 20.39 -10.72
C GLU A 127 5.93 19.79 -11.88
N GLY A 128 4.67 20.21 -12.03
CA GLY A 128 3.77 19.68 -13.06
C GLY A 128 3.33 18.23 -12.83
N LYS A 129 3.49 17.71 -11.61
CA LYS A 129 2.91 16.43 -11.20
C LYS A 129 1.44 16.61 -10.89
N GLU A 130 0.60 15.86 -11.56
CA GLU A 130 -0.84 15.89 -11.34
C GLU A 130 -1.21 14.92 -10.21
N GLY A 131 -2.03 15.32 -9.25
CA GLY A 131 -2.43 14.46 -8.14
C GLY A 131 -3.93 14.48 -7.88
N VAL A 132 -4.42 13.51 -7.12
CA VAL A 132 -5.79 13.44 -6.61
C VAL A 132 -5.75 13.33 -5.09
N ARG A 133 -6.57 14.14 -4.41
CA ARG A 133 -6.75 14.07 -2.96
C ARG A 133 -8.18 13.62 -2.66
N ILE A 134 -8.31 12.56 -1.89
CA ILE A 134 -9.58 12.10 -1.34
C ILE A 134 -9.60 12.42 0.15
N THR A 135 -10.62 13.11 0.65
CA THR A 135 -10.77 13.43 2.07
C THR A 135 -12.11 12.91 2.58
N PHE A 136 -12.09 12.23 3.72
CA PHE A 136 -13.26 11.70 4.42
C PHE A 136 -13.07 11.86 5.93
N ALA A 137 -14.08 11.53 6.74
CA ALA A 137 -14.05 11.79 8.19
C ALA A 137 -12.86 11.13 8.90
N GLU A 138 -12.44 9.97 8.41
CA GLU A 138 -11.40 9.12 8.99
C GLU A 138 -9.99 9.41 8.47
N GLY A 139 -9.82 10.36 7.54
CA GLY A 139 -8.51 10.75 7.04
C GLY A 139 -8.49 11.22 5.58
N ARG A 140 -7.34 11.06 4.94
CA ARG A 140 -7.18 11.42 3.53
C ARG A 140 -6.26 10.48 2.77
N LEU A 141 -6.48 10.36 1.47
CA LEU A 141 -5.58 9.72 0.53
C LEU A 141 -4.97 10.79 -0.38
N GLU A 142 -3.67 10.70 -0.61
CA GLU A 142 -2.96 11.52 -1.58
C GLU A 142 -2.38 10.63 -2.66
N ILE A 143 -3.00 10.67 -3.83
CA ILE A 143 -2.72 9.81 -4.96
C ILE A 143 -1.91 10.62 -5.97
N LEU A 144 -0.72 10.14 -6.28
CA LEU A 144 0.18 10.71 -7.28
C LEU A 144 0.47 9.67 -8.37
N PRO A 145 0.99 10.07 -9.53
CA PRO A 145 1.17 9.16 -10.66
C PRO A 145 2.13 8.00 -10.37
N GLY A 146 3.08 8.25 -9.47
CA GLY A 146 4.12 7.30 -9.07
C GLY A 146 4.04 6.80 -7.63
N SER A 147 3.09 7.28 -6.83
CA SER A 147 3.02 6.97 -5.40
C SER A 147 1.64 7.25 -4.81
N ILE A 148 1.33 6.62 -3.68
CA ILE A 148 0.19 6.96 -2.83
C ILE A 148 0.64 7.17 -1.38
N HIS A 149 -0.01 8.11 -0.69
CA HIS A 149 0.06 8.23 0.76
C HIS A 149 -1.34 8.05 1.35
N LEU A 150 -1.46 7.12 2.30
CA LEU A 150 -2.67 6.75 3.01
C LEU A 150 -2.61 7.37 4.41
N TRP A 151 -3.11 8.59 4.57
CA TRP A 151 -3.18 9.31 5.84
C TRP A 151 -4.49 8.97 6.58
N CYS A 152 -4.75 7.68 6.76
CA CYS A 152 -5.93 7.13 7.42
C CYS A 152 -5.61 5.74 7.99
N ASN A 153 -6.57 5.15 8.70
CA ASN A 153 -6.54 3.73 9.03
C ASN A 153 -6.98 2.91 7.79
N VAL A 154 -6.14 1.97 7.37
CA VAL A 154 -6.34 1.16 6.15
C VAL A 154 -7.26 -0.05 6.36
N GLU A 155 -7.69 -0.32 7.60
CA GLU A 155 -8.72 -1.31 7.91
C GLU A 155 -10.13 -0.77 7.78
N LYS A 156 -10.29 0.51 7.48
CA LYS A 156 -11.62 1.08 7.24
C LYS A 156 -12.20 0.55 5.94
N ASP A 157 -13.50 0.27 5.97
CA ASP A 157 -14.25 -0.29 4.86
C ASP A 157 -14.00 0.48 3.56
N GLY A 158 -13.67 -0.25 2.49
CA GLY A 158 -13.43 0.30 1.16
C GLY A 158 -12.00 0.79 0.90
N VAL A 159 -11.17 1.03 1.93
CA VAL A 159 -9.80 1.55 1.72
C VAL A 159 -8.93 0.52 1.00
N LYS A 160 -8.96 -0.76 1.43
CA LYS A 160 -8.14 -1.80 0.78
C LYS A 160 -8.60 -2.06 -0.64
N GLU A 161 -9.89 -2.17 -0.85
CA GLU A 161 -10.51 -2.44 -2.14
C GLU A 161 -10.23 -1.31 -3.14
N PHE A 162 -10.29 -0.06 -2.67
CA PHE A 162 -9.94 1.10 -3.49
C PHE A 162 -8.45 1.09 -3.85
N VAL A 163 -7.57 0.78 -2.90
CA VAL A 163 -6.13 0.75 -3.17
C VAL A 163 -5.75 -0.45 -4.03
N ASP A 164 -6.39 -1.60 -3.89
CA ASP A 164 -6.27 -2.75 -4.80
C ASP A 164 -6.68 -2.35 -6.23
N TRP A 165 -7.79 -1.62 -6.38
CA TRP A 165 -8.20 -1.08 -7.67
C TRP A 165 -7.16 -0.10 -8.24
N LEU A 166 -6.53 0.74 -7.41
CA LEU A 166 -5.44 1.63 -7.84
C LEU A 166 -4.21 0.83 -8.28
N PHE A 167 -3.84 -0.23 -7.57
CA PHE A 167 -2.72 -1.10 -7.93
C PHE A 167 -2.89 -1.62 -9.36
N GLU A 168 -4.07 -2.14 -9.67
CA GLU A 168 -4.39 -2.67 -11.00
C GLU A 168 -4.52 -1.57 -12.07
N ASN A 169 -5.34 -0.55 -11.82
CA ASN A 169 -5.82 0.36 -12.87
C ASN A 169 -4.99 1.63 -13.02
N VAL A 170 -4.22 2.00 -11.99
CA VAL A 170 -3.39 3.21 -12.00
C VAL A 170 -1.91 2.85 -12.03
N TYR A 171 -1.49 1.84 -11.25
CA TYR A 171 -0.08 1.48 -11.13
C TYR A 171 0.33 0.28 -11.99
N ASN A 172 -0.61 -0.36 -12.68
CA ASN A 172 -0.38 -1.57 -13.50
C ASN A 172 0.42 -2.64 -12.74
N PHE A 173 0.14 -2.75 -11.45
CA PHE A 173 0.95 -3.50 -10.49
C PHE A 173 0.36 -4.88 -10.18
N SER A 174 -0.68 -5.31 -10.90
CA SER A 174 -1.35 -6.60 -10.73
C SER A 174 -0.66 -7.77 -11.45
N ASN A 175 0.41 -7.53 -12.23
CA ASN A 175 1.12 -8.57 -12.98
C ASN A 175 2.63 -8.48 -12.72
N PRO A 176 3.31 -9.59 -12.37
CA PRO A 176 4.78 -9.61 -12.38
C PRO A 176 5.27 -9.34 -13.81
N HIS A 177 6.15 -8.35 -13.96
CA HIS A 177 6.91 -8.11 -15.19
C HIS A 177 7.91 -9.24 -15.45
#